data_AF-A0A8T3PKY7-F1
#
_entry.id   AF-A0A8T3PKY7-F1
#
_cell.length_a   1.000
_cell.length_b   1.000
_cell.length_c   1.000
_cell.angle_alpha   90.00
_cell.angle_beta   90.00
_cell.angle_gamma   90.00
#
_symmetry.space_group_name_H-M   'P 1'
#
loop_
_entity.id
_entity.type
_entity.pdbx_description
1 polymer ?
#
loop_
_entity_poly.entity_id
_entity_poly.type
_entity_poly.pdbx_seq_one_letter_code
_entity_poly.pdbx_strand_id
1 'polypeptide(L)' 'MRGEARIVALLRHHYGDGGVYVPQGGARRVFLEASRLGFVNEDGYLTRKGRELLAQHGD' A
#
# COMPACT_ATOMS: atom_id res chain seq x y z
N MET A 1 -15.52 2.37 5.79
CA MET A 1 -14.55 1.30 5.43
C MET A 1 -14.34 1.09 3.90
N ARG A 2 -14.58 2.08 3.01
CA ARG A 2 -14.37 1.91 1.54
C ARG A 2 -13.00 2.34 1.01
N GLY A 3 -12.24 3.13 1.77
CA GLY A 3 -10.90 3.62 1.37
C GLY A 3 -9.80 2.60 1.69
N GLU A 4 -9.85 2.02 2.88
CA GLU A 4 -8.88 1.05 3.38
C GLU A 4 -8.78 -0.21 2.51
N ALA A 5 -9.90 -0.74 2.02
CA ALA A 5 -9.89 -1.87 1.09
C ALA A 5 -9.12 -1.60 -0.22
N ARG A 6 -9.12 -0.35 -0.71
CA ARG A 6 -8.35 0.02 -1.91
C ARG A 6 -6.86 0.14 -1.61
N ILE A 7 -6.52 0.60 -0.41
CA ILE A 7 -5.14 0.64 0.07
C ILE A 7 -4.62 -0.78 0.22
N VAL A 8 -5.36 -1.67 0.88
CA VAL A 8 -4.98 -3.09 1.00
C VAL A 8 -4.80 -3.73 -0.38
N ALA A 9 -5.72 -3.48 -1.32
CA ALA A 9 -5.58 -3.97 -2.68
C ALA A 9 -4.30 -3.44 -3.37
N LEU A 10 -3.95 -2.16 -3.17
CA LEU A 10 -2.69 -1.60 -3.67
C LEU A 10 -1.47 -2.27 -3.01
N LEU A 11 -1.47 -2.42 -1.68
CA LEU A 11 -0.34 -2.98 -0.93
C LEU A 11 -0.07 -4.44 -1.26
N ARG A 12 -1.09 -5.20 -1.68
CA ARG A 12 -0.94 -6.57 -2.17
C ARG A 12 -0.10 -6.68 -3.44
N HIS A 13 -0.03 -5.61 -4.23
CA HIS A 13 0.85 -5.53 -5.38
C HIS A 13 2.27 -5.09 -4.95
N HIS A 14 2.86 -5.76 -3.97
CA HIS A 14 4.25 -5.53 -3.58
C HIS A 14 5.15 -6.66 -4.06
N TYR A 15 6.41 -6.32 -4.34
CA TYR A 15 7.47 -7.29 -4.60
C TYR A 15 8.04 -7.83 -3.29
N GLY A 16 8.78 -8.94 -3.34
CA GLY A 16 9.32 -9.60 -2.14
C GLY A 16 10.30 -8.74 -1.31
N ASP A 17 10.81 -7.65 -1.87
CA ASP A 17 11.62 -6.64 -1.18
C ASP A 17 10.77 -5.55 -0.48
N GLY A 18 9.45 -5.61 -0.63
CA GLY A 18 8.49 -4.66 -0.08
C GLY A 18 8.19 -3.46 -0.99
N GLY A 19 8.75 -3.37 -2.20
CA GLY A 19 8.43 -2.32 -3.16
C GLY A 19 6.99 -2.44 -3.67
N VAL A 20 6.19 -1.39 -3.51
CA VAL A 20 4.79 -1.35 -3.95
C VAL A 20 4.72 -0.93 -5.41
N TYR A 21 4.18 -1.81 -6.26
CA TYR A 21 3.93 -1.51 -7.66
C TYR A 21 2.69 -0.63 -7.80
N VAL A 22 2.88 0.56 -8.38
CA VAL A 22 1.79 1.48 -8.71
C VAL A 22 1.61 1.50 -10.23
N PRO A 23 0.58 0.83 -10.79
CA PRO A 23 0.31 0.90 -12.22
C PRO A 23 0.01 2.34 -12.64
N GLN A 24 0.46 2.72 -13.85
CA GLN A 24 0.20 4.05 -14.40
C GLN A 24 -1.32 4.30 -14.49
N GLY A 25 -1.81 5.41 -13.89
CA GLY A 25 -3.23 5.79 -13.89
C GLY A 25 -3.83 6.04 -12.49
N GLY A 26 -5.12 5.76 -12.34
CA GLY A 26 -5.96 6.09 -11.17
C GLY A 26 -5.48 5.55 -9.81
N ALA A 27 -4.49 4.66 -9.79
CA ALA A 27 -3.86 4.14 -8.57
C ALA A 27 -2.97 5.19 -7.87
N ARG A 28 -2.50 6.23 -8.57
CA ARG A 28 -1.64 7.27 -7.97
C ARG A 28 -2.27 7.97 -6.77
N ARG A 29 -3.59 8.21 -6.81
CA ARG A 29 -4.30 8.84 -5.69
C ARG A 29 -4.33 7.93 -4.47
N VAL A 30 -4.51 6.63 -4.66
CA VAL A 30 -4.51 5.62 -3.59
C VAL A 30 -3.11 5.47 -3.00
N PHE A 31 -2.07 5.51 -3.84
CA PHE A 31 -0.69 5.50 -3.38
C PHE A 31 -0.37 6.71 -2.49
N LEU A 32 -0.72 7.92 -2.93
CA LEU A 32 -0.52 9.13 -2.14
C LEU A 32 -1.26 9.08 -0.81
N GLU A 33 -2.47 8.50 -0.79
CA GLU A 33 -3.23 8.29 0.44
C GLU A 33 -2.54 7.27 1.36
N ALA A 34 -2.10 6.12 0.81
CA ALA A 34 -1.37 5.10 1.56
C ALA A 34 -0.06 5.63 2.15
N SER A 35 0.65 6.47 1.39
CA SER A 35 1.88 7.15 1.82
C SER A 35 1.59 8.16 2.94
N ARG A 36 0.56 9.01 2.78
CA ARG A 36 0.14 9.97 3.82
C ARG A 36 -0.29 9.28 5.12
N LEU A 37 -0.87 8.09 5.01
CA LEU A 37 -1.28 7.27 6.16
C LEU A 37 -0.12 6.45 6.76
N GLY A 38 1.06 6.49 6.14
CA GLY A 38 2.28 5.85 6.63
C GLY A 38 2.38 4.37 6.35
N PHE A 39 1.60 3.83 5.41
CA PHE A 39 1.68 2.43 5.00
C PHE A 39 2.79 2.17 3.98
N VAL A 40 3.16 3.20 3.22
CA VAL A 40 4.24 3.20 2.23
C VAL A 40 5.14 4.40 2.49
N ASN A 41 6.46 4.26 2.36
CA ASN A 41 7.38 5.39 2.44
C ASN A 41 7.41 6.19 1.12
N GLU A 42 8.20 7.26 1.10
CA GLU A 42 8.34 8.17 -0.04
C GLU A 42 8.91 7.49 -1.29
N ASP A 43 9.77 6.48 -1.07
CA ASP A 43 10.42 5.68 -2.11
C ASP A 43 9.51 4.56 -2.66
N GLY A 44 8.31 4.39 -2.11
CA GLY A 44 7.34 3.40 -2.57
C GLY A 44 7.44 2.02 -1.90
N TYR A 45 8.11 1.88 -0.76
CA TYR A 45 8.25 0.62 -0.03
C TYR A 45 7.31 0.50 1.17
N LEU A 46 6.86 -0.72 1.45
CA LEU A 46 6.06 -1.06 2.62
C LEU A 46 6.77 -0.69 3.92
N THR A 47 6.07 0.08 4.76
CA THR A 47 6.51 0.32 6.14
C THR A 47 6.10 -0.85 7.04
N ARG A 48 6.56 -0.83 8.30
CA ARG A 48 6.07 -1.77 9.33
C ARG A 48 4.54 -1.74 9.45
N LYS A 49 3.96 -0.54 9.45
CA LYS A 49 2.51 -0.33 9.53
C LYS A 49 1.77 -0.90 8.32
N GLY A 50 2.34 -0.77 7.12
CA GLY A 50 1.78 -1.36 5.90
C GLY A 50 1.73 -2.89 5.95
N ARG A 51 2.81 -3.52 6.44
CA ARG A 51 2.86 -4.98 6.64
C ARG A 51 1.86 -5.47 7.68
N GLU A 52 1.71 -4.75 8.80
CA GLU A 52 0.71 -5.08 9.82
C GLU A 52 -0.72 -4.99 9.27
N LEU A 53 -1.02 -3.99 8.44
CA LEU A 53 -2.32 -3.87 7.77
C LEU A 53 -2.59 -5.06 6.84
N LEU A 54 -1.58 -5.51 6.08
CA LEU A 54 -1.68 -6.69 5.22
C LEU A 54 -1.95 -7.96 6.04
N ALA A 55 -1.20 -8.18 7.13
CA ALA A 55 -1.36 -9.33 8.02
C ALA A 55 -2.78 -9.42 8.62
N GLN A 56 -3.39 -8.27 8.96
CA GLN A 56 -4.77 -8.21 9.45
C GLN A 56 -5.81 -8.61 8.37
N HIS A 57 -5.43 -8.54 7.10
CA HIS A 57 -6.29 -8.85 5.95
C HIS A 57 -5.95 -10.19 5.28
N GLY A 58 -5.10 -11.01 5.90
CA GLY A 58 -4.82 -12.39 5.49
C GLY A 58 -3.71 -12.57 4.45
N ASP A 59 -2.76 -11.63 4.38
CA ASP A 59 -1.45 -11.80 3.73
C ASP A 59 -0.36 -12.23 4.73
#